data_AF-A0A068RU16-F1
#
_entry.id   AF-A0A068RU16-F1
#
_cell.length_a   1.000
_cell.length_b   1.000
_cell.length_c   1.000
_cell.angle_alpha   90.00
_cell.angle_beta   90.00
_cell.angle_gamma   90.00
#
_symmetry.space_group_name_H-M   'P 1'
#
loop_
_entity.id
_entity.type
_entity.pdbx_description
1 polymer ?
#
loop_
_entity_poly.entity_id
_entity_poly.type
_entity_poly.pdbx_seq_one_letter_code
_entity_poly.pdbx_strand_id
1 'polypeptide(L)'
;MTIQNEEYDDGDLLTFRLPVNYLPGQDIVSKRVLNDQRIINVIAKSLLRVPDDTYTTALNQLRNGTCCDVLYLPSVALRKSLPPILIEVQRTVNEAFMRRLIMYSLSISSTYEGSPLPIALIFVVDKVVPKSLFAKFNPVPDMPQLMSFPCVSWAKECYLVSNRPCDSEDLPDDPSYALSLFFSEQRSGLYEHSHPSSSIIKLSYQIAKEGASETPIYQDDHLSQVETICTINERILQEAKAEVDRVPETRRASRILSRGIQYNAKVKRRLVLEETDSDSSLDPPPKAKHKPHHSSSSSPSPSPPSTTTTTTLEDEIAFIKELKKNRVGRLSWANILQQGHARGMFKRYSTGDSLRTNFGKHV
;
A
#
# COMPACT_ATOMS: atom_id res chain seq x y z
N MET A 1 -17.20 -16.02 5.78
CA MET A 1 -16.30 -16.44 4.69
C MET A 1 -14.89 -16.50 5.25
N THR A 2 -14.28 -17.68 5.38
CA THR A 2 -12.95 -17.80 5.98
C THR A 2 -11.91 -17.81 4.87
N ILE A 3 -11.41 -16.63 4.51
CA ILE A 3 -10.06 -16.53 3.95
C ILE A 3 -9.16 -17.16 5.01
N GLN A 4 -8.29 -18.10 4.62
CA GLN A 4 -7.34 -18.66 5.58
C GLN A 4 -6.48 -17.50 6.10
N ASN A 5 -6.54 -17.30 7.42
CA ASN A 5 -5.68 -16.34 8.11
C ASN A 5 -4.24 -16.86 8.06
N GLU A 6 -3.57 -16.66 6.93
CA GLU A 6 -2.20 -16.18 7.03
C GLU A 6 -2.27 -14.90 7.87
N GLU A 7 -1.53 -14.84 8.98
CA GLU A 7 -1.35 -13.60 9.74
C GLU A 7 -0.55 -12.64 8.86
N TYR A 8 -1.27 -11.92 8.00
CA TYR A 8 -0.74 -10.81 7.24
C TYR A 8 -0.07 -9.85 8.22
N ASP A 9 1.17 -9.45 7.93
CA ASP A 9 1.84 -8.38 8.69
C ASP A 9 1.19 -7.03 8.33
N ASP A 10 0.00 -6.79 8.90
CA ASP A 10 -0.73 -5.52 8.88
C ASP A 10 0.21 -4.36 9.28
N GLY A 11 1.24 -4.65 10.08
CA GLY A 11 2.28 -3.70 10.50
C GLY A 11 2.98 -3.01 9.34
N ASP A 12 3.20 -3.73 8.25
CA ASP A 12 3.93 -3.25 7.06
C ASP A 12 2.98 -2.56 6.03
N LEU A 13 1.66 -2.68 6.21
CA LEU A 13 0.64 -1.87 5.49
C LEU A 13 0.25 -0.59 6.24
N LEU A 14 0.56 -0.46 7.54
CA LEU A 14 0.33 0.77 8.33
C LEU A 14 1.07 1.99 7.80
N THR A 15 2.30 1.81 7.30
CA THR A 15 3.23 2.89 6.94
C THR A 15 3.32 3.12 5.43
N PHE A 16 2.81 2.17 4.64
CA PHE A 16 2.99 2.16 3.21
C PHE A 16 1.98 3.08 2.48
N ARG A 17 2.50 3.88 1.54
CA ARG A 17 1.70 4.64 0.58
C ARG A 17 2.18 4.38 -0.84
N LEU A 18 1.22 4.14 -1.72
CA LEU A 18 1.43 4.02 -3.15
C LEU A 18 1.91 5.37 -3.73
N PRO A 19 2.96 5.37 -4.57
CA PRO A 19 3.35 6.56 -5.33
C PRO A 19 2.21 7.15 -6.17
N VAL A 20 2.27 8.45 -6.47
CA VAL A 20 1.19 9.17 -7.19
C VAL A 20 0.96 8.61 -8.62
N ASN A 21 2.00 8.06 -9.24
CA ASN A 21 1.98 7.34 -10.52
C ASN A 21 1.64 5.84 -10.39
N TYR A 22 1.18 5.42 -9.21
CA TYR A 22 0.84 4.05 -8.84
C TYR A 22 -0.41 4.00 -7.95
N LEU A 23 -1.33 4.98 -8.10
CA LEU A 23 -2.60 4.99 -7.36
C LEU A 23 -3.59 3.96 -7.92
N PRO A 24 -4.49 3.41 -7.07
CA PRO A 24 -5.55 2.51 -7.51
C PRO A 24 -6.41 3.09 -8.63
N GLY A 25 -6.85 2.24 -9.56
CA GLY A 25 -7.63 2.67 -10.74
C GLY A 25 -6.79 3.30 -11.86
N GLN A 26 -5.47 3.40 -11.70
CA GLN A 26 -4.53 3.63 -12.80
C GLN A 26 -4.14 2.30 -13.47
N ASP A 27 -3.85 2.36 -14.76
CA ASP A 27 -3.63 1.20 -15.65
C ASP A 27 -2.73 0.11 -15.06
N ILE A 28 -1.54 0.50 -14.60
CA ILE A 28 -0.50 -0.41 -14.11
C ILE A 28 -0.97 -1.16 -12.85
N VAL A 29 -1.56 -0.43 -11.89
CA VAL A 29 -1.97 -0.97 -10.59
C VAL A 29 -3.18 -1.85 -10.74
N SER A 30 -4.18 -1.40 -11.50
CA SER A 30 -5.37 -2.18 -11.81
C SER A 30 -5.02 -3.48 -12.53
N LYS A 31 -4.10 -3.45 -13.50
CA LYS A 31 -3.59 -4.66 -14.14
C LYS A 31 -2.79 -5.55 -13.19
N ARG A 32 -1.95 -5.00 -12.30
CA ARG A 32 -1.20 -5.82 -11.32
C ARG A 32 -2.15 -6.54 -10.36
N VAL A 33 -3.11 -5.82 -9.78
CA VAL A 33 -4.10 -6.39 -8.84
C VAL A 33 -5.00 -7.43 -9.53
N LEU A 34 -5.54 -7.12 -10.71
CA LEU A 34 -6.43 -8.06 -11.43
C LEU A 34 -5.72 -9.29 -11.99
N ASN A 35 -4.39 -9.30 -12.12
CA ASN A 35 -3.64 -10.47 -12.58
C ASN A 35 -3.11 -11.36 -11.44
N ASP A 36 -3.37 -11.00 -10.17
CA ASP A 36 -3.05 -11.87 -9.04
C ASP A 36 -4.08 -13.01 -8.92
N GLN A 37 -3.61 -14.25 -8.83
CA GLN A 37 -4.47 -15.44 -8.82
C GLN A 37 -5.51 -15.43 -7.67
N ARG A 38 -5.21 -14.81 -6.53
CA ARG A 38 -6.15 -14.65 -5.40
C ARG A 38 -7.34 -13.79 -5.84
N ILE A 39 -7.09 -12.70 -6.57
CA ILE A 39 -8.13 -11.82 -7.13
C ILE A 39 -8.90 -12.50 -8.28
N ILE A 40 -8.21 -13.25 -9.14
CA ILE A 40 -8.86 -14.05 -10.21
C ILE A 40 -9.86 -15.04 -9.60
N ASN A 41 -9.43 -15.82 -8.60
CA ASN A 41 -10.28 -16.80 -7.91
C ASN A 41 -11.49 -16.14 -7.25
N VAL A 42 -11.26 -15.02 -6.57
CA VAL A 42 -12.29 -14.21 -5.93
C VAL A 42 -13.35 -13.70 -6.92
N ILE A 43 -12.95 -13.13 -8.07
CA ILE A 43 -13.88 -12.63 -9.10
C ILE A 43 -14.64 -13.78 -9.77
N ALA A 44 -13.94 -14.85 -10.17
CA ALA A 44 -14.56 -16.00 -10.83
C ALA A 44 -15.61 -16.69 -9.93
N LYS A 45 -15.30 -16.81 -8.64
CA LYS A 45 -16.19 -17.38 -7.61
C LYS A 45 -17.40 -16.49 -7.33
N SER A 46 -17.23 -15.16 -7.28
CA SER A 46 -18.31 -14.19 -7.15
C SER A 46 -19.29 -14.28 -8.34
N LEU A 47 -18.78 -14.22 -9.58
CA LEU A 47 -19.60 -14.19 -10.81
C LEU A 47 -20.21 -15.54 -11.21
N LEU A 48 -19.48 -16.64 -11.03
CA LEU A 48 -19.83 -17.95 -11.62
C LEU A 48 -19.92 -19.08 -10.59
N ARG A 49 -19.64 -18.83 -9.30
CA ARG A 49 -19.66 -19.84 -8.23
C ARG A 49 -18.78 -21.06 -8.51
N VAL A 50 -17.69 -20.86 -9.26
CA VAL A 50 -16.71 -21.89 -9.58
C VAL A 50 -15.67 -22.05 -8.45
N PRO A 51 -15.00 -23.22 -8.35
CA PRO A 51 -13.85 -23.39 -7.48
C PRO A 51 -12.68 -22.46 -7.83
N ASP A 52 -11.85 -22.22 -6.84
CA ASP A 52 -10.54 -21.59 -6.95
C ASP A 52 -9.67 -22.32 -8.02
N ASP A 53 -8.79 -21.58 -8.69
CA ASP A 53 -7.90 -22.01 -9.79
C ASP A 53 -8.60 -22.55 -11.05
N THR A 54 -9.92 -22.37 -11.16
CA THR A 54 -10.68 -22.67 -12.39
C THR A 54 -10.28 -21.74 -13.56
N TYR A 55 -9.84 -20.52 -13.26
CA TYR A 55 -9.51 -19.47 -14.23
C TYR A 55 -8.05 -19.01 -14.07
N THR A 56 -7.45 -18.59 -15.19
CA THR A 56 -6.12 -17.96 -15.22
C THR A 56 -6.10 -16.77 -16.17
N THR A 57 -5.18 -15.84 -15.96
CA THR A 57 -4.92 -14.74 -16.91
C THR A 57 -4.41 -15.29 -18.24
N ALA A 58 -4.90 -14.70 -19.34
CA ALA A 58 -4.40 -14.91 -20.69
C ALA A 58 -3.71 -13.65 -21.24
N LEU A 59 -3.09 -13.79 -22.41
CA LEU A 59 -2.58 -12.64 -23.16
C LEU A 59 -3.73 -11.68 -23.48
N ASN A 60 -3.54 -10.40 -23.17
CA ASN A 60 -4.54 -9.35 -23.36
C ASN A 60 -4.52 -8.73 -24.77
N GLN A 61 -3.51 -9.04 -25.59
CA GLN A 61 -3.46 -8.65 -26.99
C GLN A 61 -4.35 -9.56 -27.85
N LEU A 62 -5.30 -8.96 -28.55
CA LEU A 62 -6.28 -9.62 -29.41
C LEU A 62 -5.78 -9.68 -30.86
N ARG A 63 -6.36 -10.58 -31.69
CA ARG A 63 -5.91 -10.81 -33.09
C ARG A 63 -5.97 -9.56 -33.99
N ASN A 64 -6.79 -8.58 -33.64
CA ASN A 64 -6.91 -7.31 -34.34
C ASN A 64 -5.83 -6.27 -33.95
N GLY A 65 -4.85 -6.66 -33.12
CA GLY A 65 -3.79 -5.78 -32.61
C GLY A 65 -4.20 -4.87 -31.44
N THR A 66 -5.48 -4.87 -31.04
CA THR A 66 -5.93 -4.13 -29.85
C THR A 66 -5.67 -4.93 -28.57
N CYS A 67 -5.48 -4.24 -27.45
CA CYS A 67 -5.38 -4.90 -26.14
C CYS A 67 -6.59 -4.53 -25.27
N CYS A 68 -7.18 -5.53 -24.62
CA CYS A 68 -8.01 -5.29 -23.45
C CYS A 68 -7.14 -5.06 -22.21
N ASP A 69 -7.74 -4.66 -21.09
CA ASP A 69 -6.98 -4.54 -19.85
C ASP A 69 -6.58 -5.92 -19.33
N VAL A 70 -7.57 -6.77 -19.05
CA VAL A 70 -7.39 -8.12 -18.49
C VAL A 70 -8.38 -9.10 -19.11
N LEU A 71 -7.92 -10.33 -19.36
CA LEU A 71 -8.72 -11.43 -19.87
C LEU A 71 -8.44 -12.69 -19.04
N TYR A 72 -9.47 -13.24 -18.41
CA TYR A 72 -9.40 -14.56 -17.78
C TYR A 72 -9.97 -15.62 -18.72
N LEU A 73 -9.26 -16.75 -18.82
CA LEU A 73 -9.74 -17.95 -19.48
C LEU A 73 -9.93 -19.05 -18.44
N PRO A 74 -10.99 -19.88 -18.57
CA PRO A 74 -11.08 -21.09 -17.78
C PRO A 74 -9.98 -22.08 -18.22
N SER A 75 -9.70 -23.04 -17.33
CA SER A 75 -8.78 -24.14 -17.59
C SER A 75 -9.14 -24.89 -18.88
N VAL A 76 -8.15 -25.49 -19.55
CA VAL A 76 -8.31 -26.04 -20.91
C VAL A 76 -9.48 -27.02 -21.03
N ALA A 77 -9.70 -27.83 -19.99
CA ALA A 77 -10.81 -28.80 -19.94
C ALA A 77 -12.21 -28.16 -19.86
N LEU A 78 -12.31 -26.92 -19.36
CA LEU A 78 -13.58 -26.22 -19.09
C LEU A 78 -13.89 -25.10 -20.11
N ARG A 79 -13.02 -24.83 -21.10
CA ARG A 79 -13.22 -23.76 -22.10
C ARG A 79 -14.48 -23.88 -22.95
N LYS A 80 -15.01 -25.09 -23.14
CA LYS A 80 -16.27 -25.31 -23.86
C LYS A 80 -17.53 -25.17 -23.00
N SER A 81 -17.40 -25.20 -21.67
CA SER A 81 -18.52 -25.11 -20.73
C SER A 81 -18.60 -23.76 -19.99
N LEU A 82 -17.46 -23.10 -19.79
CA LEU A 82 -17.36 -21.84 -19.06
C LEU A 82 -16.97 -20.67 -19.99
N PRO A 83 -17.57 -19.48 -19.82
CA PRO A 83 -17.26 -18.31 -20.64
C PRO A 83 -15.89 -17.71 -20.25
N PRO A 84 -15.14 -17.11 -21.19
CA PRO A 84 -14.08 -16.15 -20.86
C PRO A 84 -14.61 -14.98 -20.04
N ILE A 85 -13.78 -14.35 -19.21
CA ILE A 85 -14.13 -13.13 -18.48
C ILE A 85 -13.22 -12.00 -18.97
N LEU A 86 -13.81 -11.02 -19.66
CA LEU A 86 -13.17 -9.79 -20.12
C LEU A 86 -13.36 -8.71 -19.05
N ILE A 87 -12.27 -8.10 -18.58
CA ILE A 87 -12.32 -7.05 -17.57
C ILE A 87 -11.66 -5.77 -18.12
N GLU A 88 -12.35 -4.64 -17.98
CA GLU A 88 -11.83 -3.30 -18.27
C GLU A 88 -11.98 -2.40 -17.04
N VAL A 89 -10.96 -1.59 -16.73
CA VAL A 89 -11.01 -0.60 -15.64
C VAL A 89 -10.99 0.81 -16.25
N GLN A 90 -12.15 1.45 -16.29
CA GLN A 90 -12.34 2.65 -17.10
C GLN A 90 -12.74 3.87 -16.25
N ARG A 91 -11.93 4.94 -16.35
CA ARG A 91 -12.24 6.25 -15.73
C ARG A 91 -13.60 6.79 -16.15
N THR A 92 -13.84 6.92 -17.46
CA THR A 92 -15.12 7.39 -18.00
C THR A 92 -15.69 6.38 -19.00
N VAL A 93 -16.78 5.72 -18.65
CA VAL A 93 -17.53 4.84 -19.55
C VAL A 93 -18.39 5.70 -20.47
N ASN A 94 -18.18 5.59 -21.78
CA ASN A 94 -18.93 6.32 -22.80
C ASN A 94 -19.22 5.44 -24.03
N GLU A 95 -19.97 5.96 -25.00
CA GLU A 95 -20.36 5.17 -26.19
C GLU A 95 -19.19 4.78 -27.11
N ALA A 96 -18.04 5.48 -27.04
CA ALA A 96 -16.83 5.06 -27.75
C ALA A 96 -16.15 3.88 -27.04
N PHE A 97 -16.09 3.92 -25.70
CA PHE A 97 -15.66 2.79 -24.88
C PHE A 97 -16.56 1.57 -25.07
N MET A 98 -17.90 1.73 -25.01
CA MET A 98 -18.82 0.58 -25.18
C MET A 98 -18.67 -0.06 -26.57
N ARG A 99 -18.46 0.73 -27.63
CA ARG A 99 -18.13 0.19 -28.97
C ARG A 99 -16.81 -0.58 -28.97
N ARG A 100 -15.77 -0.08 -28.27
CA ARG A 100 -14.48 -0.77 -28.10
C ARG A 100 -14.65 -2.10 -27.35
N LEU A 101 -15.42 -2.12 -26.26
CA LEU A 101 -15.75 -3.33 -25.48
C LEU A 101 -16.50 -4.40 -26.29
N ILE A 102 -17.46 -3.99 -27.14
CA ILE A 102 -18.14 -4.88 -28.07
C ILE A 102 -17.13 -5.51 -29.05
N MET A 103 -16.25 -4.70 -29.65
CA MET A 103 -15.20 -5.20 -30.56
C MET A 103 -14.23 -6.17 -29.87
N TYR A 104 -13.88 -5.93 -28.61
CA TYR A 104 -13.04 -6.85 -27.82
C TYR A 104 -13.75 -8.18 -27.60
N SER A 105 -15.01 -8.14 -27.18
CA SER A 105 -15.83 -9.34 -26.90
C SER A 105 -16.04 -10.21 -28.15
N LEU A 106 -16.27 -9.57 -29.31
CA LEU A 106 -16.33 -10.25 -30.61
C LEU A 106 -14.97 -10.86 -30.99
N SER A 107 -13.87 -10.12 -30.82
CA SER A 107 -12.52 -10.64 -31.15
C SER A 107 -12.09 -11.81 -30.25
N ILE A 108 -12.48 -11.81 -28.97
CA ILE A 108 -12.33 -12.94 -28.05
C ILE A 108 -13.13 -14.14 -28.55
N SER A 109 -14.40 -13.93 -28.92
CA SER A 109 -15.28 -14.99 -29.45
C SER A 109 -14.73 -15.63 -30.73
N SER A 110 -14.17 -14.83 -31.66
CA SER A 110 -13.46 -15.34 -32.84
C SER A 110 -12.09 -15.96 -32.53
N THR A 111 -11.49 -15.64 -31.39
CA THR A 111 -10.17 -16.19 -30.99
C THR A 111 -10.30 -17.56 -30.34
N TYR A 112 -11.35 -17.76 -29.54
CA TYR A 112 -11.64 -18.97 -28.78
C TYR A 112 -12.90 -19.67 -29.29
N GLU A 113 -12.94 -19.95 -30.60
CA GLU A 113 -14.06 -20.59 -31.28
C GLU A 113 -14.52 -21.88 -30.58
N GLY A 114 -15.83 -22.02 -30.40
CA GLY A 114 -16.44 -23.12 -29.64
C GLY A 114 -16.46 -22.95 -28.11
N SER A 115 -15.95 -21.83 -27.59
CA SER A 115 -16.22 -21.40 -26.21
C SER A 115 -17.54 -20.62 -26.14
N PRO A 116 -18.22 -20.55 -24.98
CA PRO A 116 -19.33 -19.63 -24.78
C PRO A 116 -18.91 -18.16 -24.97
N LEU A 117 -19.87 -17.28 -25.31
CA LEU A 117 -19.62 -15.83 -25.37
C LEU A 117 -19.01 -15.32 -24.04
N PRO A 118 -18.11 -14.32 -24.08
CA PRO A 118 -17.46 -13.81 -22.88
C PRO A 118 -18.45 -13.13 -21.93
N ILE A 119 -18.13 -13.08 -20.65
CA ILE A 119 -18.72 -12.13 -19.71
C ILE A 119 -17.85 -10.88 -19.72
N ALA A 120 -18.45 -9.71 -19.95
CA ALA A 120 -17.77 -8.42 -19.84
C ALA A 120 -18.02 -7.82 -18.46
N LEU A 121 -16.96 -7.45 -17.74
CA LEU A 121 -17.02 -6.78 -16.43
C LEU A 121 -16.31 -5.43 -16.52
N ILE A 122 -17.03 -4.36 -16.19
CA ILE A 122 -16.55 -2.98 -16.27
C ILE A 122 -16.44 -2.40 -14.85
N PHE A 123 -15.24 -2.06 -14.40
CA PHE A 123 -15.05 -1.27 -13.19
C PHE A 123 -15.02 0.23 -13.54
N VAL A 124 -15.94 1.01 -12.98
CA VAL A 124 -16.03 2.46 -13.22
C VAL A 124 -15.31 3.23 -12.12
N VAL A 125 -14.29 4.00 -12.52
CA VAL A 125 -13.45 4.75 -11.58
C VAL A 125 -13.96 6.17 -11.31
N ASP A 126 -14.54 6.87 -12.30
CA ASP A 126 -15.17 8.20 -12.11
C ASP A 126 -16.66 8.14 -12.46
N LYS A 127 -17.03 7.91 -13.74
CA LYS A 127 -18.44 8.03 -14.16
C LYS A 127 -18.81 7.38 -15.49
N VAL A 128 -20.11 7.23 -15.70
CA VAL A 128 -20.74 6.88 -16.99
C VAL A 128 -21.33 8.12 -17.64
N VAL A 129 -21.02 8.39 -18.91
CA VAL A 129 -21.44 9.59 -19.66
C VAL A 129 -21.81 9.20 -21.10
N PRO A 130 -22.95 9.65 -21.65
CA PRO A 130 -23.98 10.52 -21.05
C PRO A 130 -24.87 9.80 -20.02
N LYS A 131 -25.69 10.56 -19.27
CA LYS A 131 -26.71 9.99 -18.36
C LYS A 131 -27.69 9.05 -19.09
N SER A 132 -27.96 9.29 -20.37
CA SER A 132 -28.79 8.41 -21.22
C SER A 132 -28.10 7.08 -21.59
N LEU A 133 -26.76 6.98 -21.50
CA LEU A 133 -26.06 5.70 -21.55
C LEU A 133 -26.19 4.99 -20.20
N PHE A 134 -26.01 5.71 -19.08
CA PHE A 134 -26.20 5.14 -17.75
C PHE A 134 -27.61 4.56 -17.55
N ALA A 135 -28.65 5.25 -18.03
CA ALA A 135 -30.05 4.79 -17.95
C ALA A 135 -30.37 3.50 -18.74
N LYS A 136 -29.41 2.94 -19.49
CA LYS A 136 -29.54 1.62 -20.16
C LYS A 136 -29.04 0.46 -19.28
N PHE A 137 -28.40 0.76 -18.15
CA PHE A 137 -27.95 -0.24 -17.18
C PHE A 137 -29.05 -0.51 -16.16
N ASN A 138 -29.28 -1.78 -15.83
CA ASN A 138 -30.34 -2.22 -14.91
C ASN A 138 -29.72 -2.95 -13.70
N PRO A 139 -30.21 -2.77 -12.46
CA PRO A 139 -29.74 -3.56 -11.32
C PRO A 139 -29.91 -5.07 -11.54
N VAL A 140 -28.96 -5.87 -11.06
CA VAL A 140 -29.06 -7.34 -11.08
C VAL A 140 -29.67 -7.82 -9.75
N PRO A 141 -30.83 -8.49 -9.72
CA PRO A 141 -31.51 -8.84 -8.48
C PRO A 141 -30.69 -9.69 -7.50
N ASP A 142 -29.95 -10.67 -8.03
CA ASP A 142 -29.12 -11.60 -7.22
C ASP A 142 -27.72 -11.05 -6.89
N MET A 143 -27.34 -9.91 -7.48
CA MET A 143 -26.01 -9.29 -7.36
C MET A 143 -26.19 -7.76 -7.33
N PRO A 144 -26.67 -7.18 -6.22
CA PRO A 144 -27.15 -5.80 -6.16
C PRO A 144 -26.05 -4.73 -6.36
N GLN A 145 -24.78 -5.13 -6.26
CA GLN A 145 -23.61 -4.32 -6.60
C GLN A 145 -23.33 -4.21 -8.11
N LEU A 146 -23.93 -5.10 -8.92
CA LEU A 146 -23.76 -5.15 -10.37
C LEU A 146 -24.95 -4.53 -11.08
N MET A 147 -24.68 -3.84 -12.19
CA MET A 147 -25.71 -3.41 -13.14
C MET A 147 -25.47 -4.04 -14.51
N SER A 148 -26.47 -4.70 -15.07
CA SER A 148 -26.41 -5.35 -16.38
C SER A 148 -26.68 -4.39 -17.54
N PHE A 149 -26.01 -4.61 -18.67
CA PHE A 149 -26.20 -3.90 -19.92
C PHE A 149 -26.69 -4.85 -21.03
N PRO A 150 -27.62 -4.43 -21.91
CA PRO A 150 -28.07 -5.24 -23.03
C PRO A 150 -26.92 -5.64 -23.96
N CYS A 151 -26.56 -6.93 -23.98
CA CYS A 151 -25.34 -7.42 -24.63
C CYS A 151 -25.54 -8.57 -25.63
N VAL A 152 -26.78 -8.72 -26.12
CA VAL A 152 -27.20 -9.75 -27.07
C VAL A 152 -26.25 -9.84 -28.27
N SER A 153 -25.85 -11.07 -28.61
CA SER A 153 -24.98 -11.44 -29.74
C SER A 153 -23.50 -11.05 -29.65
N TRP A 154 -23.01 -10.43 -28.56
CA TRP A 154 -21.58 -10.11 -28.41
C TRP A 154 -20.96 -10.49 -27.06
N ALA A 155 -21.76 -10.62 -26.00
CA ALA A 155 -21.35 -11.20 -24.73
C ALA A 155 -22.45 -12.14 -24.21
N LYS A 156 -22.10 -13.00 -23.24
CA LYS A 156 -23.07 -13.77 -22.45
C LYS A 156 -23.78 -12.86 -21.46
N GLU A 157 -23.00 -12.04 -20.77
CA GLU A 157 -23.44 -11.03 -19.80
C GLU A 157 -22.51 -9.82 -19.90
N CYS A 158 -23.01 -8.62 -19.59
CA CYS A 158 -22.21 -7.41 -19.49
C CYS A 158 -22.57 -6.68 -18.19
N TYR A 159 -21.67 -6.70 -17.22
CA TYR A 159 -21.85 -6.08 -15.92
C TYR A 159 -21.00 -4.83 -15.76
N LEU A 160 -21.55 -3.86 -15.06
CA LEU A 160 -20.88 -2.64 -14.65
C LEU A 160 -20.94 -2.54 -13.12
N VAL A 161 -19.76 -2.33 -12.52
CA VAL A 161 -19.58 -2.06 -11.09
C VAL A 161 -19.18 -0.60 -10.93
N SER A 162 -19.74 0.05 -9.92
CA SER A 162 -19.41 1.44 -9.60
C SER A 162 -19.45 1.66 -8.09
N ASN A 163 -18.74 2.67 -7.63
CA ASN A 163 -18.63 3.07 -6.22
C ASN A 163 -19.89 3.72 -5.62
N ARG A 164 -21.05 3.48 -6.21
CA ARG A 164 -22.31 4.01 -5.68
C ARG A 164 -22.66 3.25 -4.41
N PRO A 165 -23.15 3.94 -3.36
CA PRO A 165 -23.78 3.25 -2.26
C PRO A 165 -24.94 2.42 -2.83
N CYS A 166 -24.90 1.13 -2.59
CA CYS A 166 -26.04 0.25 -2.79
C CYS A 166 -26.74 0.11 -1.43
N ASP A 167 -28.07 0.12 -1.40
CA ASP A 167 -28.87 0.30 -0.18
C ASP A 167 -28.90 -0.92 0.77
N SER A 168 -27.97 -1.87 0.61
CA SER A 168 -27.84 -3.06 1.46
C SER A 168 -26.70 -2.88 2.46
N GLU A 169 -26.99 -3.06 3.75
CA GLU A 169 -26.06 -2.87 4.86
C GLU A 169 -24.91 -3.91 4.87
N ASP A 170 -25.06 -5.01 4.11
CA ASP A 170 -24.11 -6.14 4.05
C ASP A 170 -23.07 -6.04 2.90
N LEU A 171 -23.03 -4.95 2.11
CA LEU A 171 -22.15 -4.84 0.93
C LEU A 171 -20.62 -4.84 1.11
N PRO A 172 -19.99 -4.42 2.25
CA PRO A 172 -18.53 -4.23 2.32
C PRO A 172 -17.67 -5.47 2.02
N ASP A 173 -18.27 -6.66 2.11
CA ASP A 173 -17.61 -7.95 1.88
C ASP A 173 -17.81 -8.52 0.46
N ASP A 174 -18.64 -7.91 -0.40
CA ASP A 174 -18.68 -8.36 -1.81
C ASP A 174 -17.39 -7.98 -2.54
N PRO A 175 -16.68 -8.94 -3.18
CA PRO A 175 -15.39 -8.63 -3.77
C PRO A 175 -15.44 -7.72 -5.00
N SER A 176 -16.50 -7.79 -5.80
CA SER A 176 -16.65 -6.91 -6.97
C SER A 176 -16.88 -5.47 -6.49
N TYR A 177 -17.70 -5.27 -5.46
CA TYR A 177 -17.88 -3.96 -4.85
C TYR A 177 -16.61 -3.44 -4.19
N ALA A 178 -15.92 -4.26 -3.39
CA ALA A 178 -14.67 -3.90 -2.73
C ALA A 178 -13.57 -3.48 -3.73
N LEU A 179 -13.41 -4.21 -4.85
CA LEU A 179 -12.51 -3.83 -5.94
C LEU A 179 -12.95 -2.53 -6.64
N SER A 180 -14.26 -2.32 -6.84
CA SER A 180 -14.77 -1.06 -7.40
C SER A 180 -14.50 0.14 -6.48
N LEU A 181 -14.60 -0.03 -5.17
CA LEU A 181 -14.23 1.02 -4.21
C LEU A 181 -12.72 1.28 -4.27
N PHE A 182 -11.89 0.24 -4.20
CA PHE A 182 -10.43 0.34 -4.30
C PHE A 182 -10.00 1.14 -5.54
N PHE A 183 -10.49 0.78 -6.74
CA PHE A 183 -10.13 1.49 -7.97
C PHE A 183 -10.68 2.93 -8.05
N SER A 184 -11.80 3.23 -7.40
CA SER A 184 -12.48 4.54 -7.55
C SER A 184 -12.07 5.58 -6.50
N GLU A 185 -11.73 5.18 -5.27
CA GLU A 185 -11.32 6.12 -4.22
C GLU A 185 -9.87 6.62 -4.41
N GLN A 186 -9.07 5.88 -5.19
CA GLN A 186 -7.69 6.23 -5.58
C GLN A 186 -6.80 6.64 -4.39
N ARG A 187 -7.04 6.04 -3.22
CA ARG A 187 -6.30 6.34 -2.00
C ARG A 187 -4.88 5.78 -2.07
N SER A 188 -3.95 6.44 -1.40
CA SER A 188 -2.53 6.07 -1.45
C SER A 188 -2.19 5.00 -0.43
N GLY A 189 -2.81 5.02 0.75
CA GLY A 189 -2.62 4.04 1.82
C GLY A 189 -3.92 3.38 2.27
N LEU A 190 -3.82 2.16 2.81
CA LEU A 190 -4.95 1.36 3.29
C LEU A 190 -5.87 2.14 4.23
N TYR A 191 -5.30 2.80 5.25
CA TYR A 191 -6.02 3.55 6.28
C TYR A 191 -6.58 4.90 5.79
N GLU A 192 -6.28 5.30 4.56
CA GLU A 192 -6.97 6.43 3.90
C GLU A 192 -8.28 6.00 3.23
N HIS A 193 -8.49 4.71 3.00
CA HIS A 193 -9.71 4.16 2.41
C HIS A 193 -10.91 4.30 3.37
N SER A 194 -12.11 4.26 2.80
CA SER A 194 -13.38 4.11 3.54
C SER A 194 -13.53 2.79 4.33
N HIS A 195 -12.94 1.68 3.85
CA HIS A 195 -13.14 0.32 4.39
C HIS A 195 -11.80 -0.41 4.60
N PRO A 196 -10.89 0.10 5.46
CA PRO A 196 -9.56 -0.48 5.68
C PRO A 196 -9.58 -1.89 6.29
N SER A 197 -10.71 -2.29 6.89
CA SER A 197 -10.91 -3.63 7.45
C SER A 197 -11.30 -4.69 6.41
N SER A 198 -11.71 -4.30 5.20
CA SER A 198 -12.13 -5.25 4.16
C SER A 198 -10.94 -6.07 3.68
N SER A 199 -11.07 -7.39 3.74
CA SER A 199 -10.01 -8.34 3.37
C SER A 199 -9.58 -8.22 1.90
N ILE A 200 -10.52 -7.93 0.99
CA ILE A 200 -10.24 -7.73 -0.44
C ILE A 200 -9.49 -6.41 -0.67
N ILE A 201 -9.81 -5.36 0.08
CA ILE A 201 -9.10 -4.07 0.00
C ILE A 201 -7.68 -4.23 0.55
N LYS A 202 -7.50 -4.89 1.72
CA LYS A 202 -6.18 -5.22 2.28
C LYS A 202 -5.31 -5.98 1.27
N LEU A 203 -5.85 -7.07 0.71
CA LEU A 203 -5.19 -7.87 -0.33
C LEU A 203 -4.82 -7.04 -1.55
N SER A 204 -5.70 -6.15 -2.01
CA SER A 204 -5.44 -5.26 -3.14
C SER A 204 -4.28 -4.28 -2.86
N TYR A 205 -4.20 -3.73 -1.65
CA TYR A 205 -3.07 -2.89 -1.23
C TYR A 205 -1.76 -3.67 -1.10
N GLN A 206 -1.81 -4.92 -0.62
CA GLN A 206 -0.63 -5.78 -0.56
C GLN A 206 -0.07 -6.06 -1.96
N ILE A 207 -0.92 -6.48 -2.90
CA ILE A 207 -0.50 -6.74 -4.29
C ILE A 207 0.05 -5.46 -4.96
N ALA A 208 -0.59 -4.32 -4.69
CA ALA A 208 -0.13 -3.03 -5.19
C ALA A 208 1.21 -2.60 -4.56
N LYS A 209 1.45 -2.92 -3.27
CA LYS A 209 2.73 -2.71 -2.59
C LYS A 209 3.84 -3.54 -3.22
N GLU A 210 3.63 -4.86 -3.33
CA GLU A 210 4.57 -5.80 -3.95
C GLU A 210 5.00 -5.31 -5.34
N GLY A 211 4.04 -4.91 -6.18
CA GLY A 211 4.32 -4.36 -7.51
C GLY A 211 5.00 -2.97 -7.50
N ALA A 212 4.75 -2.12 -6.49
CA ALA A 212 5.40 -0.81 -6.38
C ALA A 212 6.87 -0.95 -5.94
N SER A 213 7.16 -1.83 -4.98
CA SER A 213 8.51 -2.11 -4.46
C SER A 213 9.43 -2.74 -5.51
N GLU A 214 8.89 -3.41 -6.53
CA GLU A 214 9.64 -3.88 -7.71
C GLU A 214 10.09 -2.74 -8.63
N THR A 215 9.51 -1.53 -8.54
CA THR A 215 9.88 -0.40 -9.41
C THR A 215 11.02 0.44 -8.82
N PRO A 216 12.01 0.86 -9.63
CA PRO A 216 13.17 1.66 -9.16
C PRO A 216 12.81 3.11 -8.75
N ILE A 217 11.52 3.45 -8.71
CA ILE A 217 10.98 4.72 -8.23
C ILE A 217 10.80 4.69 -6.70
N TYR A 218 10.72 3.51 -6.09
CA TYR A 218 10.60 3.37 -4.64
C TYR A 218 11.92 3.75 -3.94
N GLN A 219 11.97 4.99 -3.44
CA GLN A 219 12.95 5.40 -2.44
C GLN A 219 12.31 5.27 -1.06
N ASP A 220 12.94 4.47 -0.20
CA ASP A 220 12.53 4.35 1.20
C ASP A 220 12.92 5.63 1.96
N ASP A 221 12.01 6.60 1.97
CA ASP A 221 12.16 7.79 2.80
C ASP A 221 11.49 7.57 4.16
N HIS A 222 12.33 7.33 5.18
CA HIS A 222 11.90 7.25 6.57
C HIS A 222 11.14 8.50 7.05
N LEU A 223 11.39 9.70 6.52
CA LEU A 223 10.64 10.89 6.92
C LEU A 223 9.19 10.82 6.42
N SER A 224 8.98 10.50 5.15
CA SER A 224 7.66 10.21 4.57
C SER A 224 6.92 9.08 5.29
N GLN A 225 7.62 8.01 5.71
CA GLN A 225 7.01 6.96 6.54
C GLN A 225 6.51 7.50 7.88
N VAL A 226 7.32 8.27 8.61
CA VAL A 226 6.91 8.82 9.91
C VAL A 226 5.84 9.90 9.76
N GLU A 227 5.86 10.70 8.69
CA GLU A 227 4.77 11.63 8.35
C GLU A 227 3.46 10.87 8.09
N THR A 228 3.54 9.75 7.38
CA THR A 228 2.41 8.84 7.11
C THR A 228 1.84 8.28 8.41
N ILE A 229 2.69 7.72 9.29
CA ILE A 229 2.28 7.25 10.63
C ILE A 229 1.55 8.35 11.41
N CYS A 230 2.12 9.56 11.47
CA CYS A 230 1.49 10.68 12.20
C CYS A 230 0.12 11.05 11.61
N THR A 231 0.00 11.01 10.28
CA THR A 231 -1.24 11.38 9.55
C THR A 231 -2.34 10.34 9.76
N ILE A 232 -2.00 9.04 9.68
CA ILE A 232 -2.93 7.93 9.91
C ILE A 232 -3.37 7.90 11.38
N ASN A 233 -2.43 8.02 12.32
CA ASN A 233 -2.75 8.11 13.75
C ASN A 233 -3.67 9.30 14.06
N GLU A 234 -3.40 10.47 13.46
CA GLU A 234 -4.25 11.64 13.64
C GLU A 234 -5.69 11.38 13.15
N ARG A 235 -5.86 10.76 11.99
CA ARG A 235 -7.19 10.36 11.47
C ARG A 235 -7.90 9.35 12.37
N ILE A 236 -7.23 8.26 12.76
CA ILE A 236 -7.83 7.23 13.64
C ILE A 236 -8.29 7.84 14.96
N LEU A 237 -7.50 8.76 15.54
CA LEU A 237 -7.86 9.46 16.77
C LEU A 237 -9.01 10.47 16.56
N GLN A 238 -9.13 11.09 15.39
CA GLN A 238 -10.27 11.94 15.04
C GLN A 238 -11.57 11.13 14.88
N GLU A 239 -11.54 10.00 14.18
CA GLU A 239 -12.68 9.08 14.02
C GLU A 239 -13.13 8.52 15.38
N ALA A 240 -12.20 7.98 16.17
CA ALA A 240 -12.47 7.51 17.52
C ALA A 240 -13.05 8.63 18.42
N LYS A 241 -12.60 9.87 18.25
CA LYS A 241 -13.14 11.01 19.00
C LYS A 241 -14.57 11.33 18.58
N ALA A 242 -14.87 11.30 17.28
CA ALA A 242 -16.20 11.57 16.75
C ALA A 242 -17.24 10.57 17.28
N GLU A 243 -16.89 9.27 17.40
CA GLU A 243 -17.76 8.27 18.02
C GLU A 243 -17.88 8.46 19.54
N VAL A 244 -16.76 8.71 20.23
CA VAL A 244 -16.74 8.93 21.69
C VAL A 244 -17.56 10.16 22.09
N ASP A 245 -17.54 11.24 21.31
CA ASP A 245 -18.32 12.46 21.55
C ASP A 245 -19.84 12.25 21.44
N ARG A 246 -20.32 11.21 20.73
CA ARG A 246 -21.75 10.88 20.63
C ARG A 246 -22.31 10.23 21.90
N VAL A 247 -21.45 9.66 22.74
CA VAL A 247 -21.86 8.95 23.96
C VAL A 247 -21.80 9.90 25.16
N PRO A 248 -22.86 9.98 25.99
CA PRO A 248 -22.84 10.79 27.21
C PRO A 248 -21.69 10.44 28.17
N GLU A 249 -21.27 11.42 28.97
CA GLU A 249 -20.26 11.30 30.04
C GLU A 249 -18.81 10.93 29.64
N THR A 250 -18.52 10.69 28.36
CA THR A 250 -17.18 10.29 27.86
C THR A 250 -16.10 11.39 27.87
N ARG A 251 -16.33 12.53 28.52
CA ARG A 251 -15.45 13.73 28.52
C ARG A 251 -13.97 13.44 28.79
N ARG A 252 -13.67 12.40 29.59
CA ARG A 252 -12.29 11.95 29.87
C ARG A 252 -11.63 11.29 28.65
N ALA A 253 -12.35 10.42 27.94
CA ALA A 253 -11.85 9.74 26.74
C ALA A 253 -11.67 10.74 25.59
N SER A 254 -12.67 11.59 25.33
CA SER A 254 -12.59 12.67 24.33
C SER A 254 -11.37 13.59 24.56
N ARG A 255 -11.07 13.95 25.82
CA ARG A 255 -9.86 14.73 26.17
C ARG A 255 -8.55 13.97 25.93
N ILE A 256 -8.51 12.65 26.13
CA ILE A 256 -7.32 11.83 25.84
C ILE A 256 -7.07 11.80 24.32
N LEU A 257 -8.12 11.57 23.53
CA LEU A 257 -8.05 11.55 22.06
C LEU A 257 -7.58 12.90 21.51
N SER A 258 -8.16 14.02 21.96
CA SER A 258 -7.67 15.37 21.62
C SER A 258 -6.18 15.59 21.90
N ARG A 259 -5.65 15.04 23.00
CA ARG A 259 -4.21 15.14 23.32
C ARG A 259 -3.36 14.27 22.39
N GLY A 260 -3.86 13.10 21.96
CA GLY A 260 -3.22 12.27 20.95
C GLY A 260 -3.17 12.94 19.57
N ILE A 261 -4.27 13.57 19.14
CA ILE A 261 -4.35 14.37 17.91
C ILE A 261 -3.29 15.49 17.95
N GLN A 262 -3.30 16.30 19.01
CA GLN A 262 -2.33 17.38 19.21
C GLN A 262 -0.87 16.88 19.28
N TYR A 263 -0.64 15.69 19.82
CA TYR A 263 0.69 15.08 19.86
C TYR A 263 1.18 14.69 18.46
N ASN A 264 0.37 13.98 17.67
CA ASN A 264 0.72 13.61 16.29
C ASN A 264 0.95 14.86 15.43
N ALA A 265 0.06 15.85 15.51
CA ALA A 265 0.25 17.13 14.81
C ALA A 265 1.52 17.88 15.24
N LYS A 266 1.97 17.75 16.50
CA LYS A 266 3.22 18.33 16.99
C LYS A 266 4.45 17.55 16.51
N VAL A 267 4.39 16.22 16.49
CA VAL A 267 5.48 15.37 15.95
C VAL A 267 5.63 15.62 14.45
N LYS A 268 4.53 15.61 13.69
CA LYS A 268 4.53 15.93 12.25
C LYS A 268 5.17 17.30 11.95
N ARG A 269 4.82 18.35 12.71
CA ARG A 269 5.48 19.67 12.56
C ARG A 269 6.97 19.65 12.89
N ARG A 270 7.41 18.86 13.89
CA ARG A 270 8.83 18.76 14.23
C ARG A 270 9.63 18.13 13.09
N LEU A 271 9.14 17.03 12.54
CA LEU A 271 9.81 16.32 11.44
C LEU A 271 9.98 17.21 10.20
N VAL A 272 8.94 17.98 9.83
CA VAL A 272 8.99 18.95 8.72
C VAL A 272 9.92 20.15 9.02
N LEU A 273 10.14 20.50 10.29
CA LEU A 273 11.09 21.54 10.68
C LEU A 273 12.54 21.00 10.80
N GLU A 274 12.71 19.73 11.15
CA GLU A 274 14.00 19.04 11.21
C GLU A 274 14.59 18.76 9.81
N GLU A 275 13.82 18.94 8.72
CA GLU A 275 14.36 19.11 7.36
C GLU A 275 15.30 20.34 7.23
N THR A 276 15.14 21.35 8.09
CA THR A 276 15.98 22.56 8.07
C THR A 276 17.13 22.58 9.08
N ASP A 277 17.05 21.80 10.18
CA ASP A 277 18.09 21.73 11.22
C ASP A 277 18.34 20.26 11.65
N SER A 278 19.37 19.64 11.08
CA SER A 278 19.67 18.22 11.28
C SER A 278 20.65 17.96 12.44
N ASP A 279 20.17 18.00 13.69
CA ASP A 279 20.92 17.46 14.86
C ASP A 279 20.03 17.12 16.11
N SER A 280 18.84 16.57 15.91
CA SER A 280 17.85 16.31 16.98
C SER A 280 17.66 14.80 17.25
N SER A 281 18.21 14.33 18.38
CA SER A 281 17.96 12.98 18.88
C SER A 281 16.55 12.85 19.46
N LEU A 282 15.75 11.89 18.98
CA LEU A 282 14.39 11.66 19.44
C LEU A 282 14.34 11.30 20.94
N ASP A 283 13.84 12.21 21.78
CA ASP A 283 13.52 11.93 23.17
C ASP A 283 12.42 10.84 23.28
N PRO A 284 12.62 9.75 24.04
CA PRO A 284 11.59 8.75 24.26
C PRO A 284 10.42 9.33 25.07
N PRO A 285 9.20 8.76 24.94
CA PRO A 285 8.02 9.25 25.65
C PRO A 285 8.23 9.27 27.17
N PRO A 286 7.61 10.24 27.89
CA PRO A 286 7.86 10.42 29.31
C PRO A 286 7.47 9.17 30.11
N LYS A 287 8.49 8.51 30.68
CA LYS A 287 8.33 7.29 31.49
C LYS A 287 7.27 7.52 32.56
N ALA A 288 6.22 6.70 32.56
CA ALA A 288 5.21 6.71 33.60
C ALA A 288 5.89 6.49 34.96
N LYS A 289 5.62 7.38 35.93
CA LYS A 289 6.25 7.35 37.25
C LYS A 289 5.73 6.19 38.10
N HIS A 290 6.22 4.99 37.86
CA HIS A 290 6.13 3.91 38.84
C HIS A 290 7.08 4.21 40.01
N LYS A 291 6.52 4.29 41.22
CA LYS A 291 7.30 4.45 42.45
C LYS A 291 8.16 3.20 42.69
N PRO A 292 9.48 3.31 42.91
CA PRO A 292 10.28 2.16 43.33
C PRO A 292 10.03 1.88 44.81
N HIS A 293 9.80 0.61 45.15
CA HIS A 293 9.94 0.13 46.54
C HIS A 293 11.42 -0.13 46.84
N HIS A 294 11.90 0.36 47.97
CA HIS A 294 13.25 0.07 48.48
C HIS A 294 13.31 -1.32 49.13
N SER A 295 14.37 -2.06 48.81
CA SER A 295 15.13 -2.89 49.77
C SER A 295 16.55 -3.14 49.21
N SER A 296 17.51 -3.46 50.08
CA SER A 296 18.92 -3.05 49.92
C SER A 296 19.94 -4.16 50.24
N SER A 297 21.26 -3.85 50.09
CA SER A 297 22.47 -4.65 50.43
C SER A 297 22.80 -5.80 49.45
N SER A 298 24.04 -6.28 49.21
CA SER A 298 25.45 -5.90 49.52
C SER A 298 26.39 -6.78 48.62
N SER A 299 27.72 -6.65 48.43
CA SER A 299 28.79 -5.69 48.79
C SER A 299 30.01 -5.86 47.83
N PRO A 300 31.06 -5.01 47.81
CA PRO A 300 32.09 -4.98 46.75
C PRO A 300 33.41 -5.71 47.07
N SER A 301 34.21 -6.04 46.04
CA SER A 301 35.65 -6.38 46.13
C SER A 301 36.41 -6.20 44.79
N PRO A 302 37.76 -6.06 44.78
CA PRO A 302 38.46 -5.25 43.76
C PRO A 302 39.61 -5.95 42.96
N SER A 303 40.21 -5.21 42.01
CA SER A 303 41.53 -5.38 41.29
C SER A 303 41.40 -5.55 39.76
N PRO A 304 42.43 -5.24 38.93
CA PRO A 304 43.49 -4.21 39.00
C PRO A 304 43.52 -3.32 37.69
N PRO A 305 44.39 -2.29 37.55
CA PRO A 305 44.26 -1.31 36.46
C PRO A 305 45.00 -1.70 35.17
N SER A 306 44.28 -1.68 34.04
CA SER A 306 44.85 -1.72 32.68
C SER A 306 44.76 -0.34 32.04
N THR A 307 45.90 0.33 31.85
CA THR A 307 46.03 1.61 31.13
C THR A 307 45.53 1.49 29.70
N THR A 308 44.27 1.89 29.50
CA THR A 308 43.69 2.09 28.17
C THR A 308 43.34 3.55 28.06
N THR A 309 44.08 4.30 27.24
CA THR A 309 43.69 5.67 26.87
C THR A 309 42.39 5.58 26.09
N THR A 310 41.28 5.90 26.74
CA THR A 310 39.94 5.91 26.14
C THR A 310 39.84 7.09 25.19
N THR A 311 40.24 6.89 23.92
CA THR A 311 40.03 7.88 22.86
C THR A 311 38.53 8.15 22.75
N THR A 312 38.13 9.41 22.93
CA THR A 312 36.72 9.80 22.94
C THR A 312 36.19 9.93 21.52
N LEU A 313 34.86 9.90 21.37
CA LEU A 313 34.21 10.17 20.09
C LEU A 313 34.55 11.60 19.58
N GLU A 314 34.78 12.54 20.48
CA GLU A 314 35.14 13.92 20.18
C GLU A 314 36.55 14.03 19.59
N ASP A 315 37.53 13.30 20.14
CA ASP A 315 38.89 13.19 19.59
C ASP A 315 38.88 12.63 18.15
N GLU A 316 38.03 11.62 17.93
CA GLU A 316 37.83 10.97 16.64
C GLU A 316 37.17 11.91 15.61
N ILE A 317 36.18 12.72 16.00
CA ILE A 317 35.58 13.74 15.13
C ILE A 317 36.60 14.84 14.79
N ALA A 318 37.35 15.31 15.79
CA ALA A 318 38.38 16.34 15.62
C ALA A 318 39.47 15.90 14.63
N PHE A 319 39.92 14.64 14.72
CA PHE A 319 40.90 14.04 13.82
C PHE A 319 40.46 14.08 12.35
N ILE A 320 39.20 13.75 12.04
CA ILE A 320 38.71 13.74 10.65
C ILE A 320 38.53 15.19 10.13
N LYS A 321 38.07 16.11 10.98
CA LYS A 321 37.96 17.54 10.61
C LYS A 321 39.31 18.14 10.25
N GLU A 322 40.38 17.81 10.98
CA GLU A 322 41.74 18.27 10.67
C GLU A 322 42.28 17.66 9.37
N LEU A 323 42.00 16.38 9.09
CA LEU A 323 42.35 15.75 7.81
C LEU A 323 41.60 16.35 6.60
N LYS A 324 40.36 16.82 6.78
CA LYS A 324 39.60 17.55 5.75
C LYS A 324 40.17 18.95 5.52
N LYS A 325 40.50 19.68 6.58
CA LYS A 325 41.05 21.03 6.51
C LYS A 325 42.39 21.09 5.75
N ASN A 326 43.22 20.05 5.89
CA ASN A 326 44.54 19.97 5.28
C ASN A 326 44.57 19.30 3.89
N ARG A 327 43.42 19.11 3.22
CA ARG A 327 43.35 18.54 1.86
C ARG A 327 42.34 19.25 0.96
N VAL A 328 42.76 19.52 -0.27
CA VAL A 328 41.87 19.94 -1.36
C VAL A 328 41.51 18.72 -2.20
N GLY A 329 40.24 18.30 -2.17
CA GLY A 329 39.73 17.18 -2.97
C GLY A 329 38.88 16.18 -2.18
N ARG A 330 38.45 15.11 -2.87
CA ARG A 330 37.55 14.08 -2.31
C ARG A 330 38.28 13.23 -1.24
N LEU A 331 37.74 13.19 -0.02
CA LEU A 331 38.28 12.37 1.06
C LEU A 331 38.17 10.86 0.76
N SER A 332 39.28 10.14 0.95
CA SER A 332 39.33 8.68 0.90
C SER A 332 39.17 8.11 2.31
N TRP A 333 37.97 7.63 2.61
CA TRP A 333 37.61 7.11 3.94
C TRP A 333 38.39 5.85 4.34
N ALA A 334 38.82 5.04 3.38
CA ALA A 334 39.74 3.92 3.64
C ALA A 334 41.11 4.41 4.16
N ASN A 335 41.62 5.52 3.62
CA ASN A 335 42.90 6.11 4.05
C ASN A 335 42.78 6.77 5.44
N ILE A 336 41.64 7.42 5.74
CA ILE A 336 41.34 7.96 7.07
C ILE A 336 41.29 6.84 8.12
N LEU A 337 40.62 5.73 7.80
CA LEU A 337 40.54 4.57 8.69
C LEU A 337 41.94 3.99 8.98
N GLN A 338 42.75 3.80 7.94
CA GLN A 338 44.13 3.31 8.07
C GLN A 338 45.00 4.24 8.95
N GLN A 339 44.92 5.56 8.76
CA GLN A 339 45.65 6.53 9.57
C GLN A 339 45.15 6.59 11.02
N GLY A 340 43.84 6.46 11.25
CA GLY A 340 43.29 6.43 12.61
C GLY A 340 43.62 5.13 13.35
N HIS A 341 43.56 3.98 12.67
CA HIS A 341 44.01 2.68 13.22
C HIS A 341 45.47 2.74 13.66
N ALA A 342 46.35 3.37 12.86
CA ALA A 342 47.75 3.59 13.23
C ALA A 342 47.94 4.50 14.46
N ARG A 343 46.92 5.29 14.84
CA ARG A 343 46.86 6.12 16.05
C ARG A 343 46.01 5.50 17.18
N GLY A 344 45.52 4.27 17.02
CA GLY A 344 44.65 3.60 17.98
C GLY A 344 43.20 4.11 18.02
N MET A 345 42.80 4.96 17.08
CA MET A 345 41.43 5.44 16.86
C MET A 345 40.65 4.45 15.97
N PHE A 346 39.32 4.58 15.92
CA PHE A 346 38.42 3.83 15.03
C PHE A 346 38.48 2.30 15.13
N LYS A 347 38.93 1.74 16.26
CA LYS A 347 39.04 0.29 16.49
C LYS A 347 37.71 -0.48 16.30
N ARG A 348 36.57 0.22 16.36
CA ARG A 348 35.23 -0.33 16.15
C ARG A 348 34.77 -0.37 14.67
N TYR A 349 35.60 0.09 13.74
CA TYR A 349 35.30 0.08 12.29
C TYR A 349 36.37 -0.72 11.53
N SER A 350 35.91 -1.62 10.65
CA SER A 350 36.77 -2.49 9.83
C SER A 350 36.86 -2.05 8.36
N THR A 351 35.95 -1.20 7.89
CA THR A 351 35.91 -0.74 6.49
C THR A 351 35.73 0.78 6.39
N GLY A 352 36.33 1.39 5.35
CA GLY A 352 36.21 2.84 5.10
C GLY A 352 34.76 3.29 4.93
N ASP A 353 33.90 2.45 4.36
CA ASP A 353 32.47 2.78 4.20
C ASP A 353 31.70 2.75 5.53
N SER A 354 32.01 1.82 6.44
CA SER A 354 31.42 1.85 7.80
C SER A 354 31.78 3.12 8.56
N LEU A 355 33.03 3.58 8.43
CA LEU A 355 33.49 4.87 8.98
C LEU A 355 32.77 6.05 8.30
N ARG A 356 32.62 6.02 6.97
CA ARG A 356 31.91 7.05 6.19
C ARG A 356 30.44 7.18 6.59
N THR A 357 29.72 6.08 6.80
CA THR A 357 28.30 6.11 7.21
C THR A 357 28.13 6.74 8.59
N ASN A 358 29.08 6.53 9.50
CA ASN A 358 29.04 7.05 10.87
C ASN A 358 29.52 8.51 10.97
N PHE A 359 30.59 8.89 10.25
CA PHE A 359 31.21 10.22 10.39
C PHE A 359 30.98 11.16 9.22
N GLY A 360 30.47 10.68 8.08
CA GLY A 360 30.26 11.49 6.87
C GLY A 360 29.24 12.63 7.03
N LYS A 361 28.42 12.60 8.08
CA LYS A 361 27.51 13.70 8.46
C LYS A 361 28.17 14.76 9.37
N HIS A 362 29.24 14.40 10.08
CA HIS A 362 29.90 15.28 11.06
C HIS A 362 31.11 16.06 10.49
N VAL A 363 31.43 15.89 9.20
CA VAL A 363 32.70 16.31 8.58
C VAL A 363 32.50 17.00 7.25
#